data_AF-A0A0C2BV51-F1
#
_entry.id   AF-A0A0C2BV51-F1
#
_cell.length_a   1.000
_cell.length_b   1.000
_cell.length_c   1.000
_cell.angle_alpha   90.00
_cell.angle_beta   90.00
_cell.angle_gamma   90.00
#
_symmetry.space_group_name_H-M   'P 1'
#
loop_
_entity.id
_entity.type
_entity.pdbx_description
1 polymer ?
#
loop_
_entity_poly.entity_id
_entity_poly.type
_entity_poly.pdbx_seq_one_letter_code
_entity_poly.pdbx_strand_id
1 'polypeptide(L)'
;MKEMIMQNMEKYVMHDDRACVLLRQLREAGRQTFLLTNSDYRYTDKMMSFVLGDDWRSYFNICVVDAKKPKWFAEGTVFRE
;
A
#
# COMPACT_ATOMS: atom_id res chain seq x y z
N MET A 1 11.47 14.78 0.38
CA MET A 1 10.82 14.10 1.53
C MET A 1 10.76 12.59 1.35
N LYS A 2 10.03 12.07 0.34
CA LYS A 2 9.91 10.62 0.08
C LYS A 2 11.27 9.89 0.01
N GLU A 3 12.24 10.44 -0.72
CA GLU A 3 13.59 9.85 -0.82
C GLU A 3 14.30 9.74 0.54
N MET A 4 14.20 10.78 1.39
CA MET A 4 14.79 10.77 2.74
C MET A 4 14.17 9.68 3.62
N ILE A 5 12.85 9.47 3.50
CA ILE A 5 12.14 8.41 4.21
C ILE A 5 12.59 7.03 3.70
N MET A 6 12.64 6.82 2.38
CA MET A 6 13.08 5.56 1.79
C MET A 6 14.54 5.20 2.14
N GLN A 7 15.38 6.20 2.40
CA GLN A 7 16.77 6.00 2.85
C GLN A 7 16.91 5.70 4.35
N ASN A 8 15.89 6.00 5.17
CA ASN A 8 15.96 5.88 6.63
C ASN A 8 14.63 5.33 7.19
N MET A 9 14.14 4.24 6.62
CA MET A 9 12.78 3.76 6.87
C MET A 9 12.52 3.41 8.34
N GLU A 10 13.47 2.76 9.01
CA GLU A 10 13.37 2.41 10.44
C GLU A 10 13.17 3.62 11.36
N LYS A 11 13.64 4.81 10.95
CA LYS A 11 13.46 6.04 11.72
C LYS A 11 12.04 6.60 11.60
N TYR A 12 11.38 6.39 10.46
CA TYR A 12 10.13 7.07 10.10
C TYR A 12 8.92 6.13 10.03
N VAL A 13 9.15 4.82 10.00
CA VAL A 13 8.12 3.80 9.80
C VAL A 13 8.22 2.79 10.94
N MET A 14 7.18 2.74 11.76
CA MET A 14 7.06 1.75 12.82
C MET A 14 6.68 0.40 12.20
N HIS A 15 7.41 -0.66 12.57
CA HIS A 15 7.06 -2.02 12.23
C HIS A 15 6.02 -2.56 13.21
N ASP A 16 4.94 -3.13 12.70
CA ASP A 16 3.88 -3.74 13.50
C ASP A 16 3.31 -4.98 12.81
N ASP A 17 3.68 -6.15 13.33
CA ASP A 17 3.31 -7.45 12.77
C ASP A 17 1.80 -7.69 12.75
N ARG A 18 1.02 -6.95 13.56
CA ARG A 18 -0.44 -7.07 13.62
C ARG A 18 -1.10 -6.71 12.28
N ALA A 19 -0.49 -5.83 11.48
CA ALA A 19 -0.99 -5.50 10.14
C ALA A 19 -0.96 -6.72 9.21
N CYS A 20 0.16 -7.47 9.20
CA CYS A 20 0.30 -8.70 8.43
C CYS A 20 -0.73 -9.76 8.86
N VAL A 21 -0.91 -9.92 10.17
CA VAL A 21 -1.89 -10.87 10.73
C VAL A 21 -3.31 -10.51 10.30
N LEU A 22 -3.71 -9.25 10.44
CA LEU A 22 -5.04 -8.78 10.06
C LEU A 22 -5.32 -9.01 8.56
N LEU A 23 -4.39 -8.61 7.68
CA LEU A 23 -4.57 -8.76 6.24
C LEU A 23 -4.67 -10.24 5.82
N ARG A 24 -3.89 -11.12 6.47
CA ARG A 24 -3.99 -12.56 6.26
C ARG A 24 -5.36 -13.11 6.69
N GLN A 25 -5.84 -12.73 7.88
CA GLN A 25 -7.15 -13.15 8.38
C GLN A 25 -8.29 -12.67 7.49
N LEU A 26 -8.23 -11.45 6.96
CA LEU A 26 -9.21 -10.94 6.01
C LEU A 26 -9.27 -11.81 4.75
N ARG A 27 -8.09 -12.19 4.21
CA ARG A 27 -7.99 -13.08 3.05
C ARG A 27 -8.54 -14.47 3.34
N GLU A 28 -8.17 -15.06 4.48
CA GLU A 28 -8.65 -16.37 4.93
C GLU A 28 -10.18 -16.39 5.15
N ALA A 29 -10.74 -15.27 5.59
CA ALA A 29 -12.19 -15.07 5.72
C ALA A 29 -12.90 -14.77 4.38
N GLY A 30 -12.20 -14.86 3.24
CA GLY A 30 -12.75 -14.61 1.91
C GLY A 30 -13.11 -13.15 1.63
N ARG A 31 -12.58 -12.20 2.41
CA ARG A 31 -12.82 -10.76 2.20
C ARG A 31 -11.94 -10.24 1.07
N GLN A 32 -12.51 -9.36 0.26
CA GLN A 32 -11.76 -8.64 -0.77
C GLN A 32 -11.10 -7.41 -0.14
N THR A 33 -9.80 -7.24 -0.35
CA THR A 33 -8.99 -6.14 0.16
C THR A 33 -8.42 -5.31 -0.98
N PHE A 34 -8.24 -4.01 -0.76
CA PHE A 34 -7.59 -3.13 -1.73
C PHE A 34 -6.69 -2.11 -1.05
N LEU A 35 -5.65 -1.68 -1.76
CA LEU A 35 -4.81 -0.53 -1.41
C LEU A 35 -5.12 0.62 -2.36
N LEU A 36 -5.41 1.80 -1.83
CA LEU A 36 -5.67 3.02 -2.62
C LEU A 36 -4.84 4.17 -2.07
N THR A 37 -3.76 4.53 -2.76
CA THR A 37 -2.77 5.52 -2.28
C THR A 37 -2.51 6.64 -3.30
N ASN A 38 -2.25 7.85 -2.80
CA ASN A 38 -1.84 8.98 -3.65
C ASN A 38 -0.35 8.95 -4.02
N SER A 39 0.41 8.04 -3.42
CA SER A 39 1.81 7.84 -3.76
C SER A 39 1.95 7.09 -5.08
N ASP A 40 3.03 7.39 -5.79
CA ASP A 40 3.49 6.63 -6.95
C ASP A 40 3.87 5.18 -6.59
N TYR A 41 4.01 4.35 -7.62
CA TYR A 41 4.37 2.94 -7.47
C TYR A 41 5.73 2.74 -6.78
N ARG A 42 6.78 3.46 -7.20
CA ARG A 42 8.15 3.26 -6.68
C ARG A 42 8.21 3.46 -5.17
N TYR A 43 7.58 4.52 -4.67
CA TYR A 43 7.52 4.77 -3.23
C TYR A 43 6.66 3.74 -2.50
N THR A 44 5.52 3.38 -3.09
CA THR A 44 4.59 2.40 -2.50
C THR A 44 5.23 1.02 -2.39
N ASP A 45 5.89 0.56 -3.44
CA ASP A 45 6.58 -0.73 -3.47
C ASP A 45 7.65 -0.79 -2.38
N LYS A 46 8.52 0.24 -2.29
CA LYS A 46 9.53 0.29 -1.23
C LYS A 46 8.91 0.30 0.17
N MET A 47 7.87 1.10 0.38
CA MET A 47 7.17 1.21 1.66
C MET A 47 6.52 -0.11 2.07
N MET A 48 5.76 -0.73 1.17
CA MET A 48 5.00 -1.92 1.47
C MET A 48 5.89 -3.15 1.58
N SER A 49 6.99 -3.24 0.81
CA SER A 49 7.99 -4.30 1.02
C SER A 49 8.64 -4.22 2.39
N PHE A 50 8.88 -3.01 2.91
CA PHE A 50 9.42 -2.83 4.26
C PHE A 50 8.40 -3.20 5.36
N VAL A 51 7.10 -2.97 5.13
CA VAL A 51 6.05 -3.19 6.15
C VAL A 51 5.48 -4.60 6.13
N LEU A 52 5.30 -5.21 4.94
CA LEU A 52 4.60 -6.48 4.75
C LEU A 52 5.46 -7.57 4.10
N GLY A 53 6.71 -7.25 3.73
CA GLY A 53 7.63 -8.13 2.99
C GLY A 53 7.49 -8.01 1.47
N ASP A 54 8.42 -8.61 0.71
CA ASP A 54 8.52 -8.45 -0.75
C ASP A 54 7.27 -8.91 -1.53
N ASP A 55 6.49 -9.83 -0.96
CA ASP A 55 5.22 -10.29 -1.53
C ASP A 55 4.00 -9.49 -1.03
N TRP A 56 4.19 -8.24 -0.61
CA TRP A 56 3.13 -7.40 -0.03
C TRP A 56 1.86 -7.30 -0.90
N ARG A 57 2.01 -7.44 -2.23
CA ARG A 57 0.89 -7.37 -3.18
C ARG A 57 -0.09 -8.52 -2.99
N SER A 58 0.33 -9.69 -2.48
CA SER A 58 -0.56 -10.84 -2.26
C SER A 58 -1.55 -10.66 -1.10
N TYR A 59 -1.42 -9.58 -0.33
CA TYR A 59 -2.37 -9.18 0.70
C TYR A 59 -3.55 -8.36 0.15
N PHE A 60 -3.50 -7.92 -1.12
CA PHE A 60 -4.51 -7.05 -1.72
C PHE A 60 -5.02 -7.62 -3.04
N ASN A 61 -6.33 -7.66 -3.22
CA ASN A 61 -6.94 -8.03 -4.51
C ASN A 61 -6.72 -6.94 -5.56
N ILE A 62 -6.69 -5.67 -5.13
CA ILE A 62 -6.51 -4.51 -6.00
C ILE A 62 -5.51 -3.54 -5.37
N CYS A 63 -4.52 -3.10 -6.13
CA CYS A 63 -3.61 -2.03 -5.73
C CYS A 63 -3.72 -0.86 -6.70
N VAL A 64 -4.14 0.30 -6.20
CA VAL A 64 -4.22 1.55 -6.97
C VAL A 64 -3.27 2.57 -6.35
N VAL A 65 -2.27 2.94 -7.15
CA VAL A 65 -1.31 4.01 -6.86
C VAL A 65 -1.69 5.27 -7.63
N ASP A 66 -1.03 6.40 -7.34
CA ASP A 66 -1.30 7.69 -7.99
C ASP A 66 -2.79 8.08 -7.99
N ALA A 67 -3.51 7.69 -6.94
CA ALA A 67 -4.98 7.75 -6.91
C ALA A 67 -5.54 9.17 -7.03
N LYS A 68 -4.76 10.20 -6.66
CA LYS A 68 -5.19 11.62 -6.66
C LYS A 68 -6.47 11.85 -5.84
N LYS A 69 -6.64 11.17 -4.71
CA LYS A 69 -7.67 11.49 -3.70
C LYS A 69 -7.55 12.97 -3.29
N PRO A 70 -8.66 13.70 -3.11
CA PRO A 70 -10.04 13.21 -3.09
C PRO A 70 -10.69 13.02 -4.48
N LYS A 71 -10.06 13.49 -5.57
CA LYS A 71 -10.63 13.45 -6.94
C LYS A 71 -11.05 12.04 -7.37
N TRP A 72 -10.32 11.02 -6.95
CA TRP A 72 -10.64 9.62 -7.21
C TRP A 72 -12.10 9.24 -6.88
N PHE A 73 -12.64 9.78 -5.79
CA PHE A 73 -14.00 9.46 -5.31
C PHE A 73 -15.11 10.32 -5.94
N ALA A 74 -14.73 11.36 -6.68
CA ALA A 74 -15.67 12.27 -7.33
C ALA A 74 -15.77 11.89 -8.82
N GLU A 75 -15.11 12.67 -9.67
CA GLU A 75 -15.07 12.46 -11.12
C GLU A 75 -14.19 11.27 -11.53
N GLY A 76 -13.36 10.78 -10.60
CA GLY A 76 -12.39 9.74 -10.87
C GLY A 76 -11.18 10.23 -11.67
N THR A 77 -10.32 9.27 -11.98
CA THR A 77 -9.16 9.44 -12.87
C THR A 77 -9.07 8.23 -13.78
N VAL A 78 -8.57 8.42 -15.00
CA VAL A 78 -8.36 7.30 -15.94
C VAL A 78 -7.39 6.29 -15.31
N PHE A 79 -7.82 5.03 -15.25
CA PHE A 79 -6.96 3.92 -14.81
C PHE A 79 -5.81 3.72 -15.80
N ARG A 80 -4.65 3.34 -15.27
CA ARG A 80 -3.43 3.05 -16.03
C ARG A 80 -2.85 1.75 -15.47
N GLU A 81 -2.26 0.95 -16.35
CA GLU A 81 -1.53 -0.28 -16.03
C GLU A 81 -0.04 -0.05 -16.23
#